data_AF-A0A0K2H274-F1
#
_entry.id   AF-A0A0K2H274-F1
#
_cell.length_a   1.000
_cell.length_b   1.000
_cell.length_c   1.000
_cell.angle_alpha   90.00
_cell.angle_beta   90.00
_cell.angle_gamma   90.00
#
_symmetry.space_group_name_H-M   'P 1'
#
loop_
_entity.id
_entity.type
_entity.pdbx_description
1 polymer ?
#
loop_
_entity_poly.entity_id
_entity_poly.type
_entity_poly.pdbx_seq_one_letter_code
_entity_poly.pdbx_strand_id
1 'polypeptide(L)'
;MRIVVLQCGPEAPSFPDLLSESAPAYSLHDVSLIPTRKELAFVDSLAKEVLPVDTAPTPEEISKQKSVEHLGAPQPAPQTPSEPLRLVVHGTDAALAAVATYLMRKNLLWIELAHLPTAPSAAAKNWALGGGAGLTADEALTHATVPVPLIRDDTGHAIVGYALLTEPGISGLSSAKGFTGEVYVDENLMFAGSSTGLQLRPIPDAPGIVAAEIPAPEQDSPAGANREGGFLSRLRPGGRRKANARQARPPHKPMTGRAVQVGSLGFRYVRDGVESRKPREKTTLYRHLRDLQIVR
;
A
#
# COMPACT_ATOMS: atom_id res chain seq x y z
N MET A 1 23.68 -15.64 -6.18
CA MET A 1 22.58 -14.70 -5.88
C MET A 1 23.12 -13.32 -6.13
N ARG A 2 22.35 -12.51 -6.84
CA ARG A 2 22.68 -11.14 -7.17
C ARG A 2 21.81 -10.20 -6.36
N ILE A 3 22.44 -9.31 -5.60
CA ILE A 3 21.74 -8.34 -4.77
C ILE A 3 21.98 -6.93 -5.29
N VAL A 4 20.91 -6.18 -5.44
CA VAL A 4 20.92 -4.75 -5.79
C VAL A 4 20.21 -3.98 -4.68
N VAL A 5 20.87 -2.99 -4.12
CA VAL A 5 20.31 -2.08 -3.15
C VAL A 5 19.93 -0.77 -3.84
N LEU A 6 18.67 -0.37 -3.71
CA LEU A 6 18.14 0.91 -4.16
C LEU A 6 18.06 1.87 -2.97
N GLN A 7 18.98 2.83 -2.92
CA GLN A 7 18.98 3.91 -1.93
C GLN A 7 18.02 5.01 -2.41
N CYS A 8 16.85 5.11 -1.79
CA CYS A 8 15.77 5.99 -2.26
C CYS A 8 15.78 7.32 -1.50
N GLY A 9 16.30 8.36 -2.13
CA GLY A 9 16.38 9.72 -1.58
C GLY A 9 17.58 9.95 -0.65
N PRO A 10 17.98 11.22 -0.46
CA PRO A 10 19.25 11.58 0.19
C PRO A 10 19.16 11.68 1.72
N GLU A 11 17.96 11.67 2.31
CA GLU A 11 17.77 11.96 3.74
C GLU A 11 17.94 10.72 4.64
N ALA A 12 17.93 9.52 4.05
CA ALA A 12 18.15 8.29 4.79
C ALA A 12 19.64 8.03 5.03
N PRO A 13 20.02 7.36 6.13
CA PRO A 13 21.40 6.88 6.31
C PRO A 13 21.89 6.10 5.09
N SER A 14 23.19 6.12 4.82
CA SER A 14 23.73 5.33 3.72
C SER A 14 23.58 3.85 4.04
N PHE A 15 23.10 3.02 3.09
CA PHE A 15 22.94 1.59 3.32
C PHE A 15 24.19 0.88 3.88
N PRO A 16 25.43 1.15 3.40
CA PRO A 16 26.63 0.54 3.95
C PRO A 16 26.85 0.81 5.45
N ASP A 17 26.39 1.98 5.94
CA ASP A 17 26.54 2.37 7.35
C ASP A 17 25.57 1.60 8.27
N LEU A 18 24.60 0.89 7.69
CA LEU A 18 23.59 0.13 8.42
C LEU A 18 23.95 -1.35 8.58
N LEU A 19 25.04 -1.81 7.98
CA LEU A 19 25.48 -3.20 8.04
C LEU A 19 26.22 -3.46 9.35
N SER A 20 25.82 -4.51 10.06
CA SER A 20 26.47 -4.90 11.33
C SER A 20 27.48 -6.04 11.17
N GLU A 21 27.36 -6.83 10.10
CA GLU A 21 28.20 -8.01 9.84
C GLU A 21 28.87 -7.96 8.46
N SER A 22 29.62 -9.00 8.10
CA SER A 22 30.13 -9.16 6.74
C SER A 22 28.96 -9.42 5.79
N ALA A 23 28.63 -8.44 4.95
CA ALA A 23 27.55 -8.56 3.99
C ALA A 23 27.94 -9.41 2.77
N PRO A 24 26.99 -10.14 2.16
CA PRO A 24 27.17 -10.68 0.81
C PRO A 24 27.45 -9.56 -0.19
N ALA A 25 28.04 -9.88 -1.35
CA ALA A 25 28.28 -8.90 -2.40
C ALA A 25 26.96 -8.29 -2.93
N TYR A 26 26.89 -6.97 -2.99
CA TYR A 26 25.76 -6.21 -3.52
C TYR A 26 26.23 -5.03 -4.39
N SER A 27 25.37 -4.55 -5.28
CA SER A 27 25.54 -3.25 -5.95
C SER A 27 24.62 -2.21 -5.32
N LEU A 28 25.11 -0.98 -5.15
CA LEU A 28 24.33 0.14 -4.62
C LEU A 28 23.97 1.12 -5.74
N HIS A 29 22.70 1.51 -5.80
CA HIS A 29 22.18 2.46 -6.78
C HIS A 29 21.38 3.56 -6.06
N ASP A 30 21.87 4.79 -6.13
CA ASP A 30 21.13 5.96 -5.69
C ASP A 30 20.03 6.32 -6.68
N VAL A 31 18.81 6.48 -6.18
CA VAL A 31 17.62 6.80 -6.97
C VAL A 31 16.78 7.85 -6.26
N SER A 32 15.87 8.48 -7.02
CA SER A 32 14.89 9.42 -6.47
C SER A 32 14.11 8.82 -5.29
N LEU A 33 13.61 9.69 -4.39
CA LEU A 33 12.79 9.29 -3.24
C LEU A 33 11.63 8.35 -3.63
N ILE A 34 11.05 8.60 -4.81
CA ILE A 34 10.14 7.68 -5.48
C ILE A 34 10.79 7.35 -6.84
N PRO A 35 11.38 6.15 -6.99
CA PRO A 35 12.12 5.79 -8.20
C PRO A 35 11.27 5.87 -9.46
N THR A 36 11.82 6.48 -10.50
CA THR A 36 11.18 6.57 -11.81
C THR A 36 11.44 5.32 -12.64
N ARG A 37 10.60 5.10 -13.66
CA ARG A 37 10.82 4.03 -14.65
C ARG A 37 12.20 4.09 -15.30
N LYS A 38 12.76 5.29 -15.52
CA LYS A 38 14.06 5.47 -16.17
C LYS A 38 15.18 5.02 -15.23
N GLU A 39 15.11 5.38 -13.96
CA GLU A 39 16.09 4.97 -12.95
C GLU A 39 16.08 3.45 -12.72
N LEU A 40 14.92 2.80 -12.83
CA LEU A 40 14.80 1.34 -12.68
C LEU A 40 15.10 0.54 -13.95
N ALA A 41 15.36 1.18 -15.09
CA ALA A 41 15.49 0.50 -16.38
C ALA A 41 16.65 -0.51 -16.44
N PHE A 42 17.69 -0.34 -15.62
CA PHE A 42 18.82 -1.28 -15.57
C PHE A 42 18.43 -2.67 -15.06
N VAL A 43 17.33 -2.78 -14.28
CA VAL A 43 16.80 -4.05 -13.78
C VAL A 43 16.42 -4.98 -14.95
N ASP A 44 15.97 -4.43 -16.08
CA ASP A 44 15.68 -5.21 -17.29
C ASP A 44 16.92 -5.98 -17.79
N SER A 45 18.10 -5.36 -17.73
CA SER A 45 19.36 -5.98 -18.16
C SER A 45 19.77 -7.09 -17.19
N LEU A 46 19.73 -6.81 -15.87
CA LEU A 46 20.05 -7.81 -14.85
C LEU A 46 19.12 -9.03 -14.92
N ALA A 47 17.83 -8.79 -15.13
CA ALA A 47 16.84 -9.85 -15.31
C ALA A 47 17.18 -10.74 -16.52
N LYS A 48 17.54 -10.15 -17.67
CA LYS A 48 17.94 -10.90 -18.87
C LYS A 48 19.24 -11.68 -18.70
N GLU A 49 20.17 -11.19 -17.87
CA GLU A 49 21.42 -11.90 -17.61
C GLU A 49 21.19 -13.20 -16.83
N VAL A 50 20.30 -13.18 -15.83
CA VAL A 50 20.04 -14.35 -14.97
C VAL A 50 18.90 -15.22 -15.50
N LEU A 51 17.96 -14.66 -16.27
CA LEU A 51 16.88 -15.38 -16.94
C LEU A 51 16.74 -14.89 -18.39
N PRO A 52 17.61 -15.34 -19.31
CA PRO A 52 17.58 -14.90 -20.70
C PRO A 52 16.30 -15.31 -21.45
N VAL A 53 15.71 -16.44 -21.06
CA VAL A 53 14.47 -16.98 -21.64
C VAL A 53 13.50 -17.29 -20.51
N ASP A 54 12.42 -16.51 -20.42
CA ASP A 54 11.28 -16.82 -19.55
C ASP A 54 10.27 -17.69 -20.33
N THR A 55 10.01 -18.89 -19.83
CA THR A 55 9.03 -19.83 -20.41
C THR A 55 7.73 -19.87 -19.61
N ALA A 56 7.66 -19.18 -18.47
CA ALA A 56 6.45 -19.10 -17.69
C ALA A 56 5.42 -18.22 -18.40
N PRO A 57 4.12 -18.57 -18.34
CA PRO A 57 3.08 -17.77 -18.98
C PRO A 57 3.01 -16.38 -18.33
N THR A 58 3.03 -15.35 -19.17
CA THR A 58 2.86 -13.96 -18.76
C THR A 58 1.44 -13.72 -18.21
N PRO A 59 1.21 -12.68 -17.38
CA PRO A 59 -0.13 -12.30 -16.95
C PRO A 59 -1.11 -12.08 -18.10
N GLU A 60 -0.63 -11.55 -19.24
CA GLU A 60 -1.46 -11.36 -20.43
C GLU A 60 -1.87 -12.69 -21.06
N GLU A 61 -0.96 -13.65 -21.16
CA GLU A 61 -1.26 -15.00 -21.65
C GLU A 61 -2.22 -15.74 -20.71
N ILE A 62 -1.98 -15.69 -19.40
CA ILE A 62 -2.87 -16.26 -18.38
C ILE A 62 -4.27 -15.69 -18.53
N SER A 63 -4.41 -14.36 -18.67
CA SER A 63 -5.72 -13.72 -18.79
C SER A 63 -6.52 -14.13 -20.03
N LYS A 64 -5.85 -14.65 -21.06
CA LYS A 64 -6.46 -15.15 -22.30
C LYS A 64 -6.81 -16.64 -22.24
N GLN A 65 -6.40 -17.35 -21.19
CA GLN A 65 -6.73 -18.76 -21.03
C GLN A 65 -8.22 -18.96 -20.78
N LYS A 66 -8.78 -20.08 -21.28
CA LYS A 66 -10.20 -20.43 -21.10
C LYS A 66 -10.57 -20.65 -19.63
N SER A 67 -9.59 -21.02 -18.81
CA SER A 67 -9.74 -21.21 -17.37
C SER A 67 -8.49 -20.66 -16.69
N VAL A 68 -8.68 -19.72 -15.79
CA VAL A 68 -7.62 -19.18 -14.92
C VAL A 68 -7.83 -19.79 -13.53
N GLU A 69 -6.77 -20.34 -12.95
CA GLU A 69 -6.82 -20.90 -11.61
C GLU A 69 -7.30 -19.86 -10.59
N HIS A 70 -8.10 -20.30 -9.62
CA HIS A 70 -8.55 -19.42 -8.56
C HIS A 70 -7.35 -18.93 -7.74
N LEU A 71 -7.27 -17.62 -7.49
CA LEU A 71 -6.19 -17.02 -6.70
C LEU A 71 -6.32 -17.38 -5.21
N GLY A 72 -5.82 -18.57 -4.85
CA GLY A 72 -5.73 -19.11 -3.49
C GLY A 72 -4.51 -18.58 -2.72
N ALA A 73 -3.92 -19.39 -1.84
CA ALA A 73 -2.72 -18.99 -1.08
C ALA A 73 -1.60 -18.48 -2.03
N PRO A 74 -0.85 -17.43 -1.65
CA PRO A 74 0.19 -16.88 -2.52
C PRO A 74 1.28 -17.91 -2.80
N GLN A 75 1.78 -17.94 -4.04
CA GLN A 75 2.70 -18.98 -4.51
C GLN A 75 4.06 -18.42 -4.94
N PRO A 76 5.13 -19.23 -4.84
CA PRO A 76 6.41 -18.89 -5.44
C PRO A 76 6.25 -18.61 -6.94
N ALA A 77 7.06 -17.68 -7.44
CA ALA A 77 7.08 -17.44 -8.88
C ALA A 77 7.60 -18.69 -9.62
N PRO A 78 7.00 -19.08 -10.76
CA PRO A 78 7.39 -20.29 -11.48
C PRO A 78 8.73 -20.16 -12.24
N GLN A 79 9.27 -18.94 -12.36
CA GLN A 79 10.52 -18.69 -13.05
C GLN A 79 11.70 -19.31 -12.29
N THR A 80 12.65 -19.86 -13.06
CA THR A 80 13.88 -20.47 -12.54
C THR A 80 15.11 -19.75 -13.11
N PRO A 81 15.49 -18.58 -12.59
CA PRO A 81 16.70 -17.89 -13.02
C PRO A 81 17.96 -18.72 -12.66
N SER A 82 19.06 -18.50 -13.39
CA SER A 82 20.35 -19.16 -13.14
C SER A 82 20.93 -18.85 -11.76
N GLU A 83 20.59 -17.69 -11.21
CA GLU A 83 20.77 -17.34 -9.81
C GLU A 83 19.63 -16.42 -9.34
N PRO A 84 19.27 -16.43 -8.04
CA PRO A 84 18.30 -15.48 -7.50
C PRO A 84 18.74 -14.03 -7.72
N LEU A 85 17.80 -13.16 -8.06
CA LEU A 85 17.98 -11.71 -8.16
C LEU A 85 17.11 -11.04 -7.11
N ARG A 86 17.73 -10.25 -6.23
CA ARG A 86 17.08 -9.55 -5.13
C ARG A 86 17.26 -8.04 -5.25
N LEU A 87 16.15 -7.31 -5.13
CA LEU A 87 16.14 -5.85 -4.98
C LEU A 87 15.84 -5.51 -3.52
N VAL A 88 16.76 -4.81 -2.87
CA VAL A 88 16.54 -4.22 -1.55
C VAL A 88 16.13 -2.77 -1.73
N VAL A 89 14.92 -2.42 -1.29
CA VAL A 89 14.40 -1.05 -1.33
C VAL A 89 14.63 -0.41 0.03
N HIS A 90 15.65 0.44 0.12
CA HIS A 90 15.87 1.31 1.27
C HIS A 90 15.15 2.65 1.03
N GLY A 91 13.95 2.79 1.58
CA GLY A 91 13.08 3.93 1.25
C GLY A 91 11.72 3.91 1.94
N THR A 92 10.79 4.75 1.47
CA THR A 92 9.40 4.79 1.97
C THR A 92 8.50 3.76 1.28
N ASP A 93 7.28 3.55 1.78
CA ASP A 93 6.26 2.72 1.11
C ASP A 93 5.99 3.19 -0.34
N ALA A 94 6.07 4.50 -0.62
CA ALA A 94 5.93 5.03 -1.97
C ALA A 94 7.06 4.57 -2.91
N ALA A 95 8.29 4.48 -2.39
CA ALA A 95 9.44 3.96 -3.14
C ALA A 95 9.27 2.47 -3.44
N LEU A 96 8.88 1.69 -2.43
CA LEU A 96 8.57 0.27 -2.56
C LEU A 96 7.45 0.03 -3.58
N ALA A 97 6.37 0.81 -3.51
CA ALA A 97 5.26 0.75 -4.46
C ALA A 97 5.70 1.05 -5.89
N ALA A 98 6.62 2.00 -6.10
CA ALA A 98 7.16 2.33 -7.41
C ALA A 98 7.99 1.17 -8.00
N VAL A 99 8.83 0.53 -7.18
CA VAL A 99 9.62 -0.65 -7.59
C VAL A 99 8.69 -1.83 -7.89
N ALA A 100 7.75 -2.15 -7.01
CA ALA A 100 6.77 -3.21 -7.23
C ALA A 100 5.92 -2.97 -8.50
N THR A 101 5.52 -1.71 -8.74
CA THR A 101 4.82 -1.30 -9.97
C THR A 101 5.67 -1.55 -11.22
N TYR A 102 6.96 -1.21 -11.17
CA TYR A 102 7.89 -1.45 -12.27
C TYR A 102 8.02 -2.96 -12.55
N LEU A 103 8.28 -3.77 -11.52
CA LEU A 103 8.42 -5.23 -11.65
C LEU A 103 7.14 -5.87 -12.22
N MET A 104 5.97 -5.48 -11.70
CA MET A 104 4.67 -5.93 -12.20
C MET A 104 4.50 -5.63 -13.69
N ARG A 105 4.76 -4.39 -14.10
CA ARG A 105 4.58 -3.96 -15.50
C ARG A 105 5.59 -4.61 -16.45
N LYS A 106 6.71 -5.10 -15.94
CA LYS A 106 7.76 -5.78 -16.73
C LYS A 106 7.66 -7.31 -16.68
N ASN A 107 6.66 -7.88 -16.01
CA ASN A 107 6.58 -9.32 -15.75
C ASN A 107 7.82 -9.85 -15.00
N LEU A 108 8.34 -9.07 -14.06
CA LEU A 108 9.54 -9.38 -13.28
C LEU A 108 9.20 -9.66 -11.81
N LEU A 109 7.97 -10.06 -11.50
CA LEU A 109 7.53 -10.32 -10.12
C LEU A 109 8.17 -11.56 -9.50
N TRP A 110 8.99 -12.31 -10.25
CA TRP A 110 9.85 -13.38 -9.73
C TRP A 110 11.10 -12.85 -9.02
N ILE A 111 11.45 -11.58 -9.22
CA ILE A 111 12.55 -10.93 -8.53
C ILE A 111 12.18 -10.75 -7.06
N GLU A 112 13.09 -11.14 -6.17
CA GLU A 112 12.88 -11.00 -4.73
C GLU A 112 12.94 -9.53 -4.32
N LEU A 113 12.06 -9.12 -3.42
CA LEU A 113 11.93 -7.73 -2.99
C LEU A 113 12.05 -7.66 -1.47
N ALA A 114 13.10 -7.01 -0.99
CA ALA A 114 13.27 -6.69 0.42
C ALA A 114 12.95 -5.23 0.67
N HIS A 115 12.47 -4.91 1.87
CA HIS A 115 12.15 -3.54 2.26
C HIS A 115 12.82 -3.16 3.58
N LEU A 116 13.64 -2.11 3.51
CA LEU A 116 14.25 -1.43 4.64
C LEU A 116 13.59 -0.03 4.72
N PRO A 117 12.60 0.18 5.59
CA PRO A 117 11.87 1.43 5.65
C PRO A 117 12.70 2.60 6.20
N THR A 118 12.56 3.78 5.60
CA THR A 118 13.16 5.03 6.10
C THR A 118 12.16 5.89 6.89
N ALA A 119 10.94 5.41 7.03
CA ALA A 119 9.83 6.03 7.76
C ALA A 119 8.87 4.92 8.26
N PRO A 120 7.90 5.23 9.16
CA PRO A 120 6.89 4.25 9.57
C PRO A 120 6.17 3.64 8.35
N SER A 121 6.31 2.32 8.19
CA SER A 121 5.83 1.60 7.01
C SER A 121 4.55 0.83 7.31
N ALA A 122 3.50 1.09 6.52
CA ALA A 122 2.30 0.28 6.54
C ALA A 122 2.55 -1.07 5.84
N ALA A 123 3.36 -1.09 4.78
CA ALA A 123 3.75 -2.33 4.10
C ALA A 123 4.47 -3.30 5.04
N ALA A 124 5.42 -2.81 5.84
CA ALA A 124 6.11 -3.61 6.85
C ALA A 124 5.14 -4.21 7.86
N LYS A 125 4.17 -3.44 8.34
CA LYS A 125 3.12 -3.93 9.25
C LYS A 125 2.22 -4.97 8.60
N ASN A 126 1.78 -4.74 7.36
CA ASN A 126 0.89 -5.65 6.64
C ASN A 126 1.53 -7.04 6.44
N TRP A 127 2.84 -7.08 6.18
CA TRP A 127 3.56 -8.33 5.91
C TRP A 127 4.37 -8.86 7.10
N ALA A 128 4.29 -8.18 8.24
CA ALA A 128 5.03 -8.46 9.48
C ALA A 128 6.56 -8.45 9.32
N LEU A 129 7.10 -7.58 8.44
CA LEU A 129 8.54 -7.45 8.21
C LEU A 129 9.24 -6.91 9.47
N GLY A 130 10.21 -7.63 10.02
CA GLY A 130 10.92 -7.24 11.24
C GLY A 130 9.98 -6.89 12.40
N GLY A 131 8.93 -7.70 12.60
CA GLY A 131 7.90 -7.44 13.61
C GLY A 131 6.97 -6.25 13.30
N GLY A 132 6.97 -5.77 12.06
CA GLY A 132 6.16 -4.64 11.59
C GLY A 132 6.87 -3.29 11.57
N ALA A 133 8.14 -3.24 11.99
CA ALA A 133 8.97 -2.03 11.89
C ALA A 133 9.71 -1.91 10.54
N GLY A 134 9.88 -3.03 9.84
CA GLY A 134 10.76 -3.14 8.68
C GLY A 134 11.94 -4.07 8.97
N LEU A 135 12.57 -4.60 7.91
CA LEU A 135 13.78 -5.40 8.06
C LEU A 135 14.95 -4.50 8.47
N THR A 136 15.97 -5.08 9.09
CA THR A 136 17.31 -4.47 9.15
C THR A 136 18.06 -4.65 7.83
N ALA A 137 19.23 -4.01 7.67
CA ALA A 137 20.04 -4.20 6.47
C ALA A 137 20.52 -5.65 6.33
N ASP A 138 20.99 -6.27 7.42
CA ASP A 138 21.44 -7.67 7.42
C ASP A 138 20.27 -8.64 7.10
N GLU A 139 19.09 -8.41 7.67
CA GLU A 139 17.88 -9.20 7.38
C GLU A 139 17.46 -9.06 5.91
N ALA A 140 17.47 -7.85 5.36
CA ALA A 140 17.12 -7.62 3.95
C ALA A 140 18.04 -8.38 2.98
N LEU A 141 19.29 -8.61 3.36
CA LEU A 141 20.27 -9.35 2.56
C LEU A 141 20.18 -10.87 2.72
N THR A 142 19.72 -11.37 3.87
CA THR A 142 19.90 -12.77 4.27
C THR A 142 18.62 -13.55 4.50
N HIS A 143 17.51 -12.89 4.85
CA HIS A 143 16.24 -13.58 5.10
C HIS A 143 15.72 -14.29 3.85
N ALA A 144 14.90 -15.31 4.12
CA ALA A 144 14.22 -16.07 3.09
C ALA A 144 13.12 -15.24 2.41
N THR A 145 12.71 -15.71 1.24
CA THR A 145 11.66 -15.09 0.45
C THR A 145 10.36 -15.84 0.64
N VAL A 146 9.29 -15.10 0.91
CA VAL A 146 7.94 -15.63 1.12
C VAL A 146 6.95 -14.90 0.20
N PRO A 147 6.16 -15.63 -0.61
CA PRO A 147 5.17 -15.03 -1.48
C PRO A 147 4.06 -14.30 -0.72
N VAL A 148 3.63 -13.15 -1.24
CA VAL A 148 2.43 -12.42 -0.76
C VAL A 148 1.60 -11.89 -1.93
N PRO A 149 0.27 -11.72 -1.76
CA PRO A 149 -0.57 -11.12 -2.79
C PRO A 149 -0.09 -9.74 -3.22
N LEU A 150 0.08 -9.54 -4.54
CA LEU A 150 0.26 -8.20 -5.10
C LEU A 150 -1.10 -7.57 -5.33
N ILE A 151 -1.34 -6.41 -4.73
CA ILE A 151 -2.55 -5.61 -4.99
C ILE A 151 -2.21 -4.48 -5.96
N ARG A 152 -3.09 -4.21 -6.92
CA ARG A 152 -2.96 -3.07 -7.82
C ARG A 152 -4.27 -2.34 -8.04
N ASP A 153 -4.17 -1.07 -8.39
CA ASP A 153 -5.34 -0.31 -8.84
C ASP A 153 -5.60 -0.44 -10.34
N ASP A 154 -6.74 0.09 -10.75
CA ASP A 154 -7.23 0.21 -12.13
C ASP A 154 -6.29 1.00 -13.06
N THR A 155 -5.40 1.83 -12.51
CA THR A 155 -4.35 2.53 -13.27
C THR A 155 -3.05 1.75 -13.37
N GLY A 156 -3.02 0.52 -12.87
CA GLY A 156 -1.86 -0.37 -12.90
C GLY A 156 -0.73 0.10 -12.00
N HIS A 157 -1.03 0.73 -10.86
CA HIS A 157 -0.06 0.96 -9.78
C HIS A 157 -0.21 -0.11 -8.71
N ALA A 158 0.90 -0.66 -8.24
CA ALA A 158 0.94 -1.54 -7.08
C ALA A 158 0.55 -0.76 -5.82
N ILE A 159 -0.12 -1.43 -4.89
CA ILE A 159 -0.45 -0.96 -3.55
C ILE A 159 0.24 -1.91 -2.56
N VAL A 160 1.15 -1.40 -1.73
CA VAL A 160 1.94 -2.23 -0.80
C VAL A 160 1.58 -1.99 0.67
N GLY A 161 1.24 -0.75 1.01
CA GLY A 161 0.82 -0.33 2.35
C GLY A 161 -0.69 -0.11 2.43
N TYR A 162 -1.22 0.86 1.68
CA TYR A 162 -2.64 1.18 1.70
C TYR A 162 -3.09 2.04 0.52
N ALA A 163 -4.39 1.97 0.23
CA ALA A 163 -5.12 3.02 -0.45
C ALA A 163 -6.13 3.67 0.51
N LEU A 164 -6.15 5.00 0.56
CA LEU A 164 -6.99 5.79 1.45
C LEU A 164 -7.94 6.66 0.63
N LEU A 165 -9.23 6.57 0.94
CA LEU A 165 -10.30 7.36 0.35
C LEU A 165 -10.96 8.22 1.43
N THR A 166 -11.01 9.52 1.21
CA THR A 166 -11.60 10.49 2.16
C THR A 166 -12.38 11.59 1.44
N GLU A 167 -12.99 12.49 2.20
CA GLU A 167 -13.54 13.75 1.66
C GLU A 167 -12.47 14.48 0.82
N PRO A 168 -12.82 15.01 -0.37
CA PRO A 168 -11.94 15.88 -1.14
C PRO A 168 -11.47 17.10 -0.34
N GLY A 169 -10.19 17.45 -0.45
CA GLY A 169 -9.64 18.67 0.14
C GLY A 169 -9.23 18.60 1.62
N ILE A 170 -9.25 17.42 2.24
CA ILE A 170 -8.70 17.20 3.58
C ILE A 170 -7.34 16.48 3.51
N SER A 171 -6.49 16.64 4.52
CA SER A 171 -5.23 15.88 4.66
C SER A 171 -5.31 14.70 5.64
N GLY A 172 -6.36 14.64 6.46
CA GLY A 172 -6.54 13.64 7.50
C GLY A 172 -6.96 12.26 6.98
N LEU A 173 -7.06 11.30 7.91
CA LEU A 173 -7.46 9.92 7.63
C LEU A 173 -8.98 9.75 7.52
N SER A 174 -9.75 10.70 8.02
CA SER A 174 -11.21 10.73 7.93
C SER A 174 -11.73 12.15 8.15
N SER A 175 -13.00 12.38 7.85
CA SER A 175 -13.72 13.59 8.24
C SER A 175 -15.15 13.28 8.65
N ALA A 176 -15.75 14.15 9.46
CA ALA A 176 -17.15 14.01 9.87
C ALA A 176 -18.15 14.17 8.69
N LYS A 177 -17.77 14.92 7.64
CA LYS A 177 -18.58 15.05 6.43
C LYS A 177 -18.45 13.81 5.53
N GLY A 178 -17.25 13.23 5.48
CA GLY A 178 -16.98 12.03 4.71
C GLY A 178 -17.10 12.21 3.19
N PHE A 179 -17.18 11.09 2.49
CA PHE A 179 -17.59 11.02 1.09
C PHE A 179 -18.86 10.15 0.97
N THR A 180 -19.60 10.26 -0.13
CA THR A 180 -20.82 9.46 -0.38
C THR A 180 -20.64 8.58 -1.60
N GLY A 181 -20.86 7.28 -1.42
CA GLY A 181 -20.66 6.29 -2.47
C GLY A 181 -21.07 4.89 -2.05
N GLU A 182 -20.65 3.91 -2.84
CA GLU A 182 -20.83 2.48 -2.62
C GLU A 182 -19.49 1.76 -2.72
N VAL A 183 -19.34 0.70 -1.92
CA VAL A 183 -18.14 -0.13 -1.87
C VAL A 183 -18.54 -1.59 -1.96
N TYR A 184 -18.03 -2.28 -2.97
CA TYR A 184 -18.17 -3.72 -3.14
C TYR A 184 -16.83 -4.41 -2.89
N VAL A 185 -16.86 -5.55 -2.22
CA VAL A 185 -15.73 -6.45 -2.02
C VAL A 185 -16.08 -7.79 -2.65
N ASP A 186 -15.36 -8.14 -3.72
CA ASP A 186 -15.78 -9.11 -4.72
C ASP A 186 -17.24 -8.82 -5.15
N GLU A 187 -18.18 -9.77 -5.04
CA GLU A 187 -19.60 -9.57 -5.35
C GLU A 187 -20.44 -8.95 -4.21
N ASN A 188 -19.85 -8.75 -3.02
CA ASN A 188 -20.61 -8.38 -1.83
C ASN A 188 -20.58 -6.87 -1.57
N LEU A 189 -21.75 -6.26 -1.38
CA LEU A 189 -21.86 -4.86 -0.96
C LEU A 189 -21.40 -4.70 0.49
N MET A 190 -20.32 -3.95 0.71
CA MET A 190 -19.85 -3.58 2.05
C MET A 190 -20.71 -2.48 2.66
N PHE A 191 -20.94 -1.41 1.90
CA PHE A 191 -21.90 -0.36 2.25
C PHE A 191 -22.30 0.48 1.04
N ALA A 192 -23.45 1.15 1.15
CA ALA A 192 -23.85 2.27 0.30
C ALA A 192 -24.29 3.45 1.18
N GLY A 193 -23.84 4.66 0.84
CA GLY A 193 -24.11 5.90 1.58
C GLY A 193 -22.85 6.66 1.95
N SER A 194 -22.90 7.42 3.04
CA SER A 194 -21.77 8.24 3.48
C SER A 194 -20.80 7.44 4.36
N SER A 195 -19.49 7.66 4.15
CA SER A 195 -18.40 7.10 4.95
C SER A 195 -17.42 8.20 5.35
N THR A 196 -16.97 8.18 6.61
CA THR A 196 -16.04 9.17 7.16
C THR A 196 -14.62 9.03 6.60
N GLY A 197 -14.27 7.83 6.15
CA GLY A 197 -13.02 7.48 5.47
C GLY A 197 -13.01 5.99 5.18
N LEU A 198 -12.29 5.56 4.17
CA LEU A 198 -12.14 4.16 3.79
C LEU A 198 -10.67 3.86 3.56
N GLN A 199 -10.17 2.80 4.17
CA GLN A 199 -8.84 2.27 3.92
C GLN A 199 -8.93 0.87 3.31
N LEU A 200 -8.19 0.69 2.22
CA LEU A 200 -7.96 -0.61 1.59
C LEU A 200 -6.51 -0.98 1.84
N ARG A 201 -6.25 -2.18 2.35
CA ARG A 201 -4.88 -2.64 2.66
C ARG A 201 -4.61 -4.02 2.06
N PRO A 202 -3.41 -4.25 1.53
CA PRO A 202 -2.92 -5.59 1.28
C PRO A 202 -2.87 -6.41 2.58
N ILE A 203 -3.23 -7.68 2.48
CA ILE A 203 -3.01 -8.68 3.54
C ILE A 203 -2.05 -9.76 3.01
N PRO A 204 -1.28 -10.42 3.89
CA PRO A 204 -0.17 -11.28 3.47
C PRO A 204 -0.61 -12.63 2.88
N ASP A 205 -1.90 -12.93 2.89
CA ASP A 205 -2.48 -14.18 2.42
C ASP A 205 -3.80 -13.92 1.67
N ALA A 206 -4.37 -14.96 1.05
CA ALA A 206 -5.66 -14.91 0.40
C ALA A 206 -6.75 -14.39 1.35
N PRO A 207 -7.69 -13.56 0.87
CA PRO A 207 -7.90 -13.21 -0.54
C PRO A 207 -7.05 -12.05 -1.08
N GLY A 208 -6.26 -11.39 -0.23
CA GLY A 208 -5.25 -10.38 -0.61
C GLY A 208 -5.59 -8.93 -0.24
N ILE A 209 -6.88 -8.56 -0.12
CA ILE A 209 -7.30 -7.20 0.26
C ILE A 209 -8.20 -7.25 1.49
N VAL A 210 -8.02 -6.29 2.40
CA VAL A 210 -9.03 -5.91 3.41
C VAL A 210 -9.51 -4.48 3.17
N ALA A 211 -10.82 -4.28 3.22
CA ALA A 211 -11.50 -2.99 3.18
C ALA A 211 -12.10 -2.68 4.55
N ALA A 212 -11.80 -1.50 5.09
CA ALA A 212 -12.30 -1.06 6.40
C ALA A 212 -12.63 0.44 6.38
N GLU A 213 -13.79 0.80 6.94
CA GLU A 213 -14.09 2.20 7.19
C GLU A 213 -13.23 2.74 8.34
N ILE A 214 -12.74 3.96 8.18
CA ILE A 214 -12.04 4.71 9.22
C ILE A 214 -13.08 5.54 9.97
N PRO A 215 -13.22 5.39 11.31
CA PRO A 215 -14.14 6.19 12.11
C PRO A 215 -13.95 7.70 11.92
N ALA A 216 -14.98 8.48 12.23
CA ALA A 216 -14.85 9.93 12.31
C ALA A 216 -13.68 10.31 13.23
N PRO A 217 -12.95 11.40 12.96
CA PRO A 217 -11.99 11.92 13.92
C PRO A 217 -12.69 12.12 15.26
N GLU A 218 -12.06 11.73 16.36
CA GLU A 218 -12.54 12.14 17.66
C GLU A 218 -12.64 13.67 17.64
N GLN A 219 -13.84 14.20 17.88
CA GLN A 219 -13.96 15.62 18.12
C GLN A 219 -13.19 15.85 19.41
N ASP A 220 -12.11 16.63 19.36
CA ASP A 220 -11.50 17.20 20.56
C ASP A 220 -12.66 17.80 21.37
N SER A 221 -13.09 17.08 22.41
CA SER A 221 -13.86 17.71 23.47
C SER A 221 -12.96 18.82 23.95
N PRO A 222 -13.38 20.10 23.91
CA PRO A 222 -12.47 21.20 24.18
C PRO A 222 -11.82 20.94 25.54
N ALA A 223 -10.54 20.61 25.51
CA ALA A 223 -9.73 20.45 26.70
C ALA A 223 -9.77 21.81 27.41
N GLY A 224 -10.43 21.85 28.57
CA GLY A 224 -10.44 23.03 29.42
C GLY A 224 -11.35 24.17 28.97
N ALA A 225 -12.65 23.92 28.79
CA ALA A 225 -13.60 24.97 29.16
C ALA A 225 -13.61 25.05 30.69
N ASN A 226 -12.75 25.91 31.24
CA ASN A 226 -12.78 26.31 32.64
C ASN A 226 -14.24 26.53 33.04
N ARG A 227 -14.74 25.70 33.96
CA ARG A 227 -15.97 25.96 34.72
C ARG A 227 -15.68 27.10 35.69
N GLU A 228 -15.43 28.30 35.19
CA GLU A 228 -15.72 29.50 35.96
C GLU A 228 -17.20 29.81 35.72
N GLY A 229 -18.00 29.40 36.70
CA GLY A 229 -19.39 29.80 36.81
C GLY A 229 -19.50 31.30 37.03
N GLY A 230 -19.36 32.09 35.97
CA GLY A 230 -19.78 33.47 35.94
C GLY A 230 -21.31 33.53 35.92
N PHE A 231 -21.89 34.01 37.02
CA PHE A 231 -23.34 34.19 37.26
C PHE A 231 -24.06 35.09 36.23
N LEU A 232 -23.33 35.65 35.24
CA LEU A 232 -23.79 36.63 34.26
C LEU A 232 -24.08 36.06 32.85
N SER A 233 -23.87 34.77 32.58
CA SER A 233 -24.15 34.19 31.23
C SER A 233 -25.62 33.85 30.97
N ARG A 234 -26.53 34.09 31.92
CA ARG A 234 -27.97 33.76 31.81
C ARG A 234 -28.83 34.81 31.09
N LEU A 235 -28.24 35.88 30.54
CA LEU A 235 -28.98 36.95 29.85
C LEU A 235 -28.46 37.14 28.42
N ARG A 236 -28.69 36.16 27.55
CA ARG A 236 -28.72 36.37 26.08
C ARG A 236 -29.85 35.55 25.45
N PRO A 237 -30.94 36.19 24.98
CA PRO A 237 -31.93 35.55 24.15
C PRO A 237 -31.39 35.49 22.71
N GLY A 238 -30.70 34.41 22.39
CA GLY A 238 -30.16 34.17 21.06
C GLY A 238 -29.99 32.68 20.87
N GLY A 239 -30.95 32.06 20.17
CA GLY A 239 -31.02 30.63 19.97
C GLY A 239 -29.71 30.06 19.44
N ARG A 240 -28.99 29.33 20.29
CA ARG A 240 -28.00 28.34 19.84
C ARG A 240 -28.79 27.28 19.09
N ARG A 241 -28.86 27.41 17.76
CA ARG A 241 -29.07 26.26 16.88
C ARG A 241 -27.97 25.28 17.23
N LYS A 242 -28.30 24.27 18.04
CA LYS A 242 -27.52 23.04 18.10
C LYS A 242 -27.51 22.54 16.66
N ALA A 243 -26.41 22.79 15.96
CA ALA A 243 -26.13 22.07 14.73
C ALA A 243 -26.30 20.60 15.13
N ASN A 244 -27.27 19.92 14.50
CA ASN A 244 -27.44 18.49 14.66
C ASN A 244 -26.13 17.86 14.20
N ALA A 245 -25.20 17.67 15.13
CA ALA A 245 -24.08 16.77 14.94
C ALA A 245 -24.73 15.42 14.71
N ARG A 246 -24.93 15.07 13.44
CA ARG A 246 -25.34 13.73 13.03
C ARG A 246 -24.34 12.82 13.74
N GLN A 247 -24.81 12.07 14.73
CA GLN A 247 -23.98 11.05 15.35
C GLN A 247 -23.47 10.19 14.20
N ALA A 248 -22.14 10.12 14.05
CA ALA A 248 -21.54 9.29 13.04
C ALA A 248 -22.02 7.86 13.31
N ARG A 249 -22.61 7.21 12.29
CA ARG A 249 -22.99 5.80 12.41
C ARG A 249 -21.75 4.97 12.73
N PRO A 250 -21.89 3.85 13.45
CA PRO A 250 -20.78 2.92 13.59
C PRO A 250 -20.27 2.46 12.21
N PRO A 251 -18.96 2.20 12.05
CA PRO A 251 -18.40 1.65 10.83
C PRO A 251 -18.95 0.25 10.57
N HIS A 252 -19.12 -0.12 9.30
CA HIS A 252 -19.45 -1.49 8.93
C HIS A 252 -18.30 -2.44 9.25
N LYS A 253 -18.62 -3.72 9.39
CA LYS A 253 -17.61 -4.76 9.58
C LYS A 253 -16.61 -4.73 8.41
N PRO A 254 -15.29 -4.77 8.67
CA PRO A 254 -14.30 -4.93 7.62
C PRO A 254 -14.57 -6.18 6.77
N MET A 255 -14.31 -6.07 5.47
CA MET A 255 -14.49 -7.16 4.52
C MET A 255 -13.17 -7.48 3.81
N THR A 256 -12.93 -8.75 3.53
CA THR A 256 -11.77 -9.23 2.78
C THR A 256 -12.20 -9.77 1.43
N GLY A 257 -11.43 -9.50 0.39
CA GLY A 257 -11.71 -9.97 -0.96
C GLY A 257 -10.49 -9.90 -1.87
N ARG A 258 -10.67 -10.34 -3.12
CA ARG A 258 -9.65 -10.26 -4.17
C ARG A 258 -9.75 -8.95 -4.93
N ALA A 259 -10.94 -8.36 -4.97
CA ALA A 259 -11.20 -7.09 -5.60
C ALA A 259 -12.06 -6.20 -4.71
N VAL A 260 -11.83 -4.89 -4.80
CA VAL A 260 -12.64 -3.86 -4.17
C VAL A 260 -12.98 -2.82 -5.21
N GLN A 261 -14.27 -2.58 -5.41
CA GLN A 261 -14.79 -1.56 -6.31
C GLN A 261 -15.42 -0.43 -5.49
N VAL A 262 -15.03 0.80 -5.78
CA VAL A 262 -15.59 1.99 -5.14
C VAL A 262 -16.16 2.90 -6.21
N GLY A 263 -17.44 3.26 -6.06
CA GLY A 263 -18.12 4.32 -6.82
C GLY A 263 -18.59 5.42 -5.86
N SER A 264 -18.42 6.68 -6.22
CA SER A 264 -18.68 7.82 -5.33
C SER A 264 -18.90 9.11 -6.13
N LEU A 265 -19.54 10.10 -5.50
CA LEU A 265 -19.67 11.46 -6.05
C LEU A 265 -18.32 12.22 -6.09
N GLY A 266 -17.29 11.70 -5.43
CA GLY A 266 -15.96 12.29 -5.37
C GLY A 266 -15.26 11.97 -4.06
N PHE A 267 -14.00 11.53 -4.15
CA PHE A 267 -13.14 11.31 -3.01
C PHE A 267 -11.70 11.73 -3.30
N ARG A 268 -11.00 12.18 -2.26
CA ARG A 268 -9.54 12.24 -2.24
C ARG A 268 -9.01 10.82 -2.24
N TYR A 269 -7.97 10.55 -3.03
CA TYR A 269 -7.38 9.23 -3.15
C TYR A 269 -5.87 9.28 -2.92
N VAL A 270 -5.38 8.53 -1.94
CA VAL A 270 -3.96 8.40 -1.61
C VAL A 270 -3.54 6.94 -1.71
N ARG A 271 -2.40 6.66 -2.33
CA ARG A 271 -1.81 5.34 -2.44
C ARG A 271 -0.42 5.37 -1.85
N ASP A 272 -0.17 4.63 -0.79
CA ASP A 272 1.16 4.52 -0.18
C ASP A 272 1.80 5.90 0.11
N GLY A 273 0.98 6.84 0.59
CA GLY A 273 1.39 8.23 0.86
C GLY A 273 1.33 9.19 -0.34
N VAL A 274 1.12 8.71 -1.56
CA VAL A 274 1.05 9.53 -2.78
C VAL A 274 -0.41 9.85 -3.16
N GLU A 275 -0.77 11.13 -3.04
CA GLU A 275 -2.09 11.62 -3.41
C GLU A 275 -2.28 11.77 -4.93
N SER A 276 -3.46 11.45 -5.43
CA SER A 276 -3.84 11.72 -6.81
C SER A 276 -4.05 13.22 -7.05
N ARG A 277 -3.58 13.72 -8.19
CA ARG A 277 -3.69 15.14 -8.59
C ARG A 277 -5.10 15.74 -8.55
N LYS A 278 -6.14 14.91 -8.75
CA LYS A 278 -7.54 15.32 -8.73
C LYS A 278 -8.35 14.30 -7.93
N PRO A 279 -9.46 14.71 -7.30
CA PRO A 279 -10.44 13.79 -6.75
C PRO A 279 -10.89 12.76 -7.80
N ARG A 280 -11.24 11.57 -7.33
CA ARG A 280 -11.76 10.47 -8.17
C ARG A 280 -13.21 10.19 -7.82
N GLU A 281 -13.95 9.71 -8.79
CA GLU A 281 -15.34 9.24 -8.62
C GLU A 281 -15.42 7.71 -8.53
N LYS A 282 -14.41 7.03 -9.06
CA LYS A 282 -14.31 5.58 -9.02
C LYS A 282 -12.87 5.11 -8.90
N THR A 283 -12.71 3.94 -8.31
CA THR A 283 -11.47 3.17 -8.38
C THR A 283 -11.78 1.69 -8.17
N THR A 284 -10.90 0.84 -8.68
CA THR A 284 -10.94 -0.59 -8.41
C THR A 284 -9.55 -1.04 -8.02
N LEU A 285 -9.46 -1.75 -6.89
CA LEU A 285 -8.25 -2.45 -6.47
C LEU A 285 -8.49 -3.94 -6.64
N TYR A 286 -7.47 -4.67 -7.05
CA TYR A 286 -7.56 -6.12 -7.21
C TYR A 286 -6.22 -6.80 -7.04
N ARG A 287 -6.27 -8.05 -6.60
CA ARG A 287 -5.14 -8.96 -6.56
C ARG A 287 -4.67 -9.25 -7.99
N HIS A 288 -3.40 -9.04 -8.24
CA HIS A 288 -2.74 -9.36 -9.49
C HIS A 288 -2.59 -10.88 -9.66
N LEU A 289 -2.41 -11.34 -10.90
CA LEU A 289 -2.29 -12.78 -11.22
C LEU A 289 -0.98 -13.42 -10.76
N ARG A 290 0.01 -12.60 -10.36
CA ARG A 290 1.30 -13.02 -9.83
C ARG A 290 1.50 -12.38 -8.47
N ASP A 291 2.05 -13.15 -7.55
CA ASP A 291 2.35 -12.73 -6.18
C ASP A 291 3.75 -12.10 -6.10
N LEU A 292 3.92 -11.15 -5.18
CA LEU A 292 5.23 -10.59 -4.85
C LEU A 292 6.07 -11.64 -4.13
N GLN A 293 7.37 -11.67 -4.41
CA GLN A 293 8.34 -12.49 -3.69
C GLN A 293 9.01 -11.62 -2.63
N ILE A 294 8.43 -11.54 -1.43
CA ILE A 294 8.88 -10.62 -0.37
C ILE A 294 9.88 -11.29 0.56
N VAL A 295 10.99 -10.62 0.84
CA VAL A 295 11.93 -11.05 1.88
C VAL A 295 11.32 -10.76 3.25
N ARG A 296 11.19 -11.77 4.11
CA ARG A 296 10.68 -11.61 5.48
C ARG A 296 11.13 -12.70 6.43
#